data_AF-A0A0T9LKW5-F1
#
_entry.id   AF-A0A0T9LKW5-F1
#
_cell.length_a   1.000
_cell.length_b   1.000
_cell.length_c   1.000
_cell.angle_alpha   90.00
_cell.angle_beta   90.00
_cell.angle_gamma   90.00
#
_symmetry.space_group_name_H-M   'P 1'
#
loop_
_entity.id
_entity.type
_entity.pdbx_description
1 polymer ?
#
loop_
_entity_poly.entity_id
_entity_poly.type
_entity_poly.pdbx_seq_one_letter_code
_entity_poly.pdbx_strand_id
1 'polypeptide(L)'
;MDIATGENCFNSKLRSAPALVWAESEHWSVLSADNLYQLSQQYPGDATQPAECWGFFDALLFKLLVAAPQTLATARQVLPGIQASTLIDVFKHVPVIQTHHDVHFSTEFMGINNPNLFVRGALRYSIEPTLIVGNADEGWVLRAAIQARLDAGALITTAVTLKTRSLTAH
;
A
#
# COMPACT_ATOMS: atom_id res chain seq x y z
N MET A 1 17.07 -14.01 -1.26
CA MET A 1 18.31 -13.71 -1.98
C MET A 1 18.46 -14.80 -3.00
N ASP A 2 18.47 -14.42 -4.28
CA ASP A 2 18.66 -15.42 -5.33
C ASP A 2 20.12 -15.86 -5.24
N ILE A 3 20.35 -17.16 -5.09
CA ILE A 3 21.70 -17.69 -4.95
C ILE A 3 22.47 -17.53 -6.27
N ALA A 4 21.77 -17.37 -7.41
CA ALA A 4 22.37 -17.17 -8.72
C ALA A 4 22.68 -15.70 -9.06
N THR A 5 21.87 -14.74 -8.60
CA THR A 5 22.02 -13.32 -9.01
C THR A 5 22.38 -12.37 -7.87
N GLY A 6 22.30 -12.80 -6.61
CA GLY A 6 22.51 -11.93 -5.44
C GLY A 6 21.40 -10.89 -5.25
N GLU A 7 20.35 -10.94 -6.07
CA GLU A 7 19.24 -9.99 -6.01
C GLU A 7 18.27 -10.32 -4.87
N ASN A 8 17.58 -9.29 -4.39
CA ASN A 8 16.48 -9.46 -3.44
C ASN A 8 15.34 -10.21 -4.14
N CYS A 9 15.17 -11.50 -3.85
CA CYS A 9 14.01 -12.26 -4.32
C CYS A 9 12.74 -11.73 -3.63
N PHE A 10 11.81 -11.26 -4.45
CA PHE A 10 10.42 -11.08 -4.05
C PHE A 10 9.64 -12.30 -4.54
N ASN A 11 8.97 -13.00 -3.63
CA ASN A 11 8.04 -14.06 -3.97
C ASN A 11 6.61 -13.57 -3.76
N SER A 12 5.81 -13.60 -4.83
CA SER A 12 4.39 -13.31 -4.77
C SER A 12 3.61 -14.57 -5.16
N LYS A 13 2.37 -14.68 -4.66
CA LYS A 13 1.46 -15.76 -5.06
C LYS A 13 0.11 -15.16 -5.41
N LEU A 14 -0.24 -15.21 -6.69
CA LEU A 14 -1.57 -14.87 -7.16
C LEU A 14 -2.54 -16.02 -6.81
N ARG A 15 -3.70 -15.68 -6.29
CA ARG A 15 -4.76 -16.64 -5.94
C ARG A 15 -6.11 -16.05 -6.34
N SER A 16 -7.06 -16.91 -6.68
CA SER A 16 -8.46 -16.50 -6.80
C SER A 16 -9.01 -16.15 -5.42
N ALA A 17 -9.81 -15.08 -5.35
CA ALA A 17 -10.47 -14.59 -4.16
C ALA A 17 -11.94 -14.23 -4.49
N PRO A 18 -12.82 -14.08 -3.49
CA PRO A 18 -14.15 -13.51 -3.69
C PRO A 18 -14.07 -12.13 -4.36
N ALA A 19 -15.17 -11.69 -4.99
CA ALA A 19 -15.21 -10.36 -5.60
C ALA A 19 -14.82 -9.26 -4.61
N LEU A 20 -14.13 -8.23 -5.11
CA LEU A 20 -13.67 -7.12 -4.29
C LEU A 20 -14.87 -6.34 -3.72
N VAL A 21 -15.02 -6.36 -2.39
CA VAL A 21 -16.06 -5.63 -1.65
C VAL A 21 -15.44 -4.42 -0.97
N TRP A 22 -16.16 -3.30 -0.95
CA TRP A 22 -15.71 -2.08 -0.28
C TRP A 22 -15.87 -2.17 1.22
N ALA A 23 -14.89 -1.64 1.95
CA ALA A 23 -15.14 -1.23 3.32
C ALA A 23 -15.87 0.12 3.30
N GLU A 24 -16.92 0.26 4.10
CA GLU A 24 -17.55 1.58 4.28
C GLU A 24 -16.51 2.58 4.78
N SER A 25 -16.51 3.76 4.17
CA SER A 25 -15.65 4.87 4.58
C SER A 25 -16.40 6.17 4.48
N GLU A 26 -16.32 6.95 5.55
CA GLU A 26 -16.87 8.30 5.66
C GLU A 26 -16.05 9.32 4.86
N HIS A 27 -14.78 9.02 4.57
CA HIS A 27 -13.88 9.97 3.92
C HIS A 27 -13.15 9.39 2.71
N TRP A 28 -13.36 10.02 1.56
CA TRP A 28 -12.70 9.68 0.31
C TRP A 28 -11.88 10.86 -0.19
N SER A 29 -10.59 10.63 -0.35
CA SER A 29 -9.70 11.53 -1.09
C SER A 29 -9.83 11.29 -2.59
N VAL A 30 -9.53 12.32 -3.38
CA VAL A 30 -9.61 12.27 -4.84
C VAL A 30 -8.28 12.66 -5.45
N LEU A 31 -7.76 11.80 -6.32
CA LEU A 31 -6.67 12.10 -7.23
C LEU A 31 -7.29 12.37 -8.61
N SER A 32 -7.06 13.56 -9.15
CA SER A 32 -7.60 13.94 -10.46
C SER A 32 -7.05 13.05 -11.56
N ALA A 33 -7.81 12.96 -12.67
CA ALA A 33 -7.38 12.21 -13.86
C ALA A 33 -6.01 12.68 -14.39
N ASP A 34 -5.77 13.99 -14.42
CA ASP A 34 -4.49 14.55 -14.87
C ASP A 34 -3.34 14.11 -13.96
N ASN A 35 -3.53 14.17 -12.64
CA ASN A 35 -2.50 13.73 -11.69
C ASN A 35 -2.25 12.22 -11.80
N LEU A 36 -3.30 11.41 -11.92
CA LEU A 36 -3.19 9.97 -12.09
C LEU A 36 -2.41 9.62 -13.36
N TYR A 37 -2.76 10.27 -14.48
CA TYR A 37 -2.07 10.09 -15.75
C TYR A 37 -0.59 10.49 -15.66
N GLN A 38 -0.28 11.65 -15.07
CA GLN A 38 1.10 12.10 -14.88
C GLN A 38 1.91 11.11 -14.03
N LEU A 39 1.31 10.55 -12.98
CA LEU A 39 1.95 9.52 -12.15
C LEU A 39 2.15 8.22 -12.92
N SER A 40 1.23 7.85 -13.82
CA SER A 40 1.38 6.66 -14.66
C SER A 40 2.54 6.80 -15.65
N GLN A 41 2.86 8.00 -16.11
CA GLN A 41 4.03 8.26 -16.98
C GLN A 41 5.37 8.15 -16.23
N GLN A 42 5.36 8.24 -14.89
CA GLN A 42 6.55 8.11 -14.04
C GLN A 42 6.75 6.67 -13.55
N TYR A 43 5.80 5.79 -13.81
CA TYR A 43 5.90 4.38 -13.42
C TYR A 43 6.96 3.69 -14.30
N PRO A 44 7.90 2.92 -13.72
CA PRO A 44 8.97 2.28 -14.49
C PRO A 44 8.48 1.17 -15.42
N GLY A 45 7.28 0.62 -15.19
CA GLY A 45 6.61 -0.33 -16.08
C GLY A 45 5.65 0.35 -17.04
N ASP A 46 5.01 -0.42 -17.91
CA ASP A 46 3.99 0.07 -18.84
C ASP A 46 2.58 -0.03 -18.20
N ALA A 47 2.16 1.04 -17.53
CA ALA A 47 0.82 1.12 -16.92
C ALA A 47 -0.33 1.03 -17.93
N THR A 48 -0.03 1.06 -19.24
CA THR A 48 -0.99 0.85 -20.33
C THR A 48 -1.12 -0.61 -20.76
N GLN A 49 -0.31 -1.53 -20.20
CA GLN A 49 -0.50 -2.98 -20.35
C GLN A 49 -1.37 -3.54 -19.22
N PRO A 50 -2.33 -4.44 -19.50
CA PRO A 50 -3.20 -5.01 -18.47
C PRO A 50 -2.41 -5.72 -17.36
N ALA A 51 -1.34 -6.43 -17.76
CA ALA A 51 -0.49 -7.20 -16.85
C ALA A 51 0.32 -6.34 -15.86
N GLU A 52 0.52 -5.05 -16.17
CA GLU A 52 1.33 -4.13 -15.35
C GLU A 52 0.49 -3.01 -14.71
N CYS A 53 -0.73 -2.78 -15.22
CA CYS A 53 -1.64 -1.73 -14.76
C CYS A 53 -1.97 -1.88 -13.26
N TRP A 54 -2.26 -3.10 -12.79
CA TRP A 54 -2.52 -3.33 -11.37
C TRP A 54 -1.28 -3.02 -10.51
N GLY A 55 -0.07 -3.28 -11.02
CA GLY A 55 1.19 -2.97 -10.36
C GLY A 55 1.43 -1.47 -10.21
N PHE A 56 1.06 -0.68 -11.23
CA PHE A 56 1.03 0.78 -11.12
C PHE A 56 0.12 1.25 -9.98
N PHE A 57 -1.12 0.74 -9.91
CA PHE A 57 -2.06 1.14 -8.87
C PHE A 57 -1.60 0.69 -7.47
N ASP A 58 -1.04 -0.52 -7.33
CA ASP A 58 -0.47 -0.97 -6.05
C ASP A 58 0.69 -0.07 -5.61
N ALA A 59 1.62 0.27 -6.51
CA ALA A 59 2.73 1.17 -6.22
C ALA A 59 2.24 2.59 -5.84
N LEU A 60 1.23 3.10 -6.55
CA LEU A 60 0.60 4.38 -6.24
C LEU A 60 -0.06 4.36 -4.86
N LEU A 61 -0.80 3.31 -4.54
CA LEU A 61 -1.49 3.16 -3.27
C LEU A 61 -0.51 3.01 -2.11
N PHE A 62 0.55 2.23 -2.30
CA PHE A 62 1.64 2.14 -1.34
C PHE A 62 2.29 3.52 -1.09
N LYS A 63 2.56 4.29 -2.15
CA LYS A 63 3.09 5.66 -2.03
C LYS A 63 2.14 6.57 -1.22
N LEU A 64 0.83 6.51 -1.49
CA LEU A 64 -0.17 7.28 -0.76
C LEU A 64 -0.28 6.85 0.70
N LEU A 65 -0.22 5.54 0.96
CA LEU A 65 -0.28 4.95 2.30
C LEU A 65 0.92 5.36 3.16
N VAL A 66 2.13 5.33 2.60
CA VAL A 66 3.35 5.73 3.31
C VAL A 66 3.39 7.23 3.60
N ALA A 67 2.81 8.05 2.72
CA ALA A 67 2.74 9.50 2.90
C ALA A 67 1.56 9.96 3.78
N ALA A 68 0.72 9.04 4.25
CA ALA A 68 -0.50 9.35 4.96
C ALA A 68 -0.23 9.98 6.34
N PRO A 69 -0.68 11.23 6.59
CA PRO A 69 -0.43 11.91 7.86
C PRO A 69 -1.03 11.18 9.06
N GLN A 70 -2.22 10.59 8.89
CA GLN A 70 -2.90 9.82 9.94
C GLN A 70 -2.11 8.58 10.38
N THR A 71 -1.45 7.89 9.46
CA THR A 71 -0.62 6.72 9.78
C THR A 71 0.57 7.12 10.63
N LEU A 72 1.23 8.24 10.29
CA LEU A 72 2.31 8.79 11.09
C LEU A 72 1.83 9.29 12.46
N ALA A 73 0.67 9.96 12.52
CA ALA A 73 0.10 10.45 13.77
C ALA A 73 -0.17 9.29 14.75
N THR A 74 -0.79 8.21 14.28
CA THR A 74 -1.02 7.00 15.08
C THR A 74 0.29 6.37 15.53
N ALA A 75 1.28 6.26 14.62
CA ALA A 75 2.60 5.73 14.96
C ALA A 75 3.29 6.54 16.08
N ARG A 76 3.21 7.88 16.03
CA ARG A 76 3.80 8.77 17.05
C ARG A 76 3.09 8.71 18.40
N GLN A 77 1.81 8.35 18.43
CA GLN A 77 1.07 8.16 19.68
C GLN A 77 1.45 6.86 20.38
N VAL A 78 1.68 5.79 19.61
CA VAL A 78 1.91 4.45 20.15
C VAL A 78 3.39 4.17 20.40
N LEU A 79 4.29 4.73 19.60
CA LEU A 79 5.74 4.50 19.68
C LEU A 79 6.39 5.65 20.48
N PRO A 80 6.74 5.44 21.77
CA PRO A 80 7.21 6.51 22.63
C PRO A 80 8.59 7.01 22.23
N GLY A 81 8.84 8.32 22.42
CA GLY A 81 10.19 8.91 22.38
C GLY A 81 10.79 9.12 20.99
N ILE A 82 10.06 8.86 19.91
CA ILE A 82 10.55 9.05 18.54
C ILE A 82 10.09 10.40 17.98
N GLN A 83 11.04 11.29 17.69
CA GLN A 83 10.78 12.47 16.86
C GLN A 83 10.87 12.09 15.39
N ALA A 84 9.71 11.84 14.77
CA ALA A 84 9.61 11.49 13.35
C ALA A 84 8.70 12.44 12.59
N SER A 85 9.15 12.83 11.39
CA SER A 85 8.37 13.60 10.41
C SER A 85 7.82 12.74 9.29
N THR A 86 8.30 11.49 9.16
CA THR A 86 7.85 10.50 8.19
C THR A 86 7.80 9.11 8.82
N LEU A 87 7.05 8.17 8.22
CA LEU A 87 7.09 6.76 8.64
C LEU A 87 8.49 6.14 8.47
N ILE A 88 9.25 6.60 7.47
CA ILE A 88 10.62 6.17 7.25
C ILE A 88 11.49 6.53 8.46
N ASP A 89 11.28 7.70 9.06
CA ASP A 89 12.03 8.10 10.27
C ASP A 89 11.67 7.22 11.46
N VAL A 90 10.39 6.83 11.60
CA VAL A 90 9.96 5.88 12.64
C VAL A 90 10.71 4.55 12.50
N PHE A 91 10.78 4.00 11.30
CA PHE A 91 11.41 2.69 11.07
C PHE A 91 12.94 2.69 11.16
N LYS A 92 13.60 3.86 11.21
CA LYS A 92 15.03 3.94 11.59
C LYS A 92 15.26 3.56 13.05
N HIS A 93 14.28 3.83 13.91
CA HIS A 93 14.36 3.55 15.35
C HIS A 93 13.71 2.23 15.74
N VAL A 94 12.81 1.72 14.90
CA VAL A 94 12.05 0.50 15.17
C VAL A 94 12.33 -0.52 14.06
N PRO A 95 13.28 -1.45 14.27
CA PRO A 95 13.70 -2.38 13.21
C PRO A 95 12.54 -3.26 12.75
N VAL A 96 12.19 -3.15 11.47
CA VAL A 96 11.22 -4.04 10.82
C VAL A 96 11.89 -5.38 10.53
N ILE A 97 11.34 -6.45 11.07
CA ILE A 97 11.85 -7.82 10.88
C ILE A 97 11.06 -8.61 9.86
N GLN A 98 9.82 -8.19 9.57
CA GLN A 98 8.96 -8.85 8.60
C GLN A 98 7.97 -7.84 8.01
N THR A 99 7.78 -7.94 6.70
CA THR A 99 6.77 -7.20 5.95
C THR A 99 5.85 -8.20 5.27
N HIS A 100 4.55 -8.03 5.46
CA HIS A 100 3.51 -8.72 4.70
C HIS A 100 2.74 -7.68 3.89
N HIS A 101 2.76 -7.82 2.58
CA HIS A 101 2.05 -6.96 1.64
C HIS A 101 0.97 -7.77 0.96
N ASP A 102 -0.28 -7.34 1.11
CA ASP A 102 -1.46 -8.00 0.55
C ASP A 102 -2.15 -7.06 -0.44
N VAL A 103 -2.48 -7.59 -1.61
CA VAL A 103 -3.13 -6.84 -2.68
C VAL A 103 -4.32 -7.65 -3.19
N HIS A 104 -5.49 -7.02 -3.17
CA HIS A 104 -6.69 -7.59 -3.76
C HIS A 104 -7.22 -6.61 -4.79
N PHE A 105 -7.30 -7.03 -6.05
CA PHE A 105 -7.66 -6.18 -7.18
C PHE A 105 -8.81 -6.78 -7.98
N SER A 106 -9.55 -5.91 -8.65
CA SER A 106 -10.68 -6.28 -9.50
C SER A 106 -10.23 -7.13 -10.67
N THR A 107 -11.01 -8.16 -11.02
CA THR A 107 -10.80 -8.98 -12.22
C THR A 107 -10.87 -8.17 -13.51
N GLU A 108 -11.43 -6.95 -13.46
CA GLU A 108 -11.42 -6.03 -14.59
C GLU A 108 -10.00 -5.77 -15.11
N PHE A 109 -8.98 -5.70 -14.23
CA PHE A 109 -7.59 -5.58 -14.65
C PHE A 109 -7.12 -6.70 -15.60
N MET A 110 -7.71 -7.90 -15.49
CA MET A 110 -7.33 -9.07 -16.28
C MET A 110 -8.12 -9.19 -17.59
N GLY A 111 -9.23 -8.47 -17.74
CA GLY A 111 -10.17 -8.62 -18.86
C GLY A 111 -10.13 -7.49 -19.90
N ILE A 112 -9.18 -6.55 -19.80
CA ILE A 112 -9.28 -5.28 -20.52
C ILE A 112 -8.38 -5.21 -21.75
N ASN A 113 -9.00 -4.82 -22.87
CA ASN A 113 -8.33 -4.54 -24.14
C ASN A 113 -7.78 -3.10 -24.23
N ASN A 114 -8.10 -2.20 -23.28
CA ASN A 114 -7.63 -0.81 -23.26
C ASN A 114 -7.41 -0.25 -21.83
N PRO A 115 -6.24 -0.53 -21.21
CA PRO A 115 -5.92 -0.09 -19.84
C PRO A 115 -5.77 1.43 -19.67
N ASN A 116 -5.65 2.17 -20.77
CA ASN A 116 -5.61 3.65 -20.73
C ASN A 116 -6.86 4.26 -20.09
N LEU A 117 -7.97 3.52 -20.06
CA LEU A 117 -9.20 3.98 -19.40
C LEU A 117 -9.03 4.13 -17.89
N PHE A 118 -8.20 3.30 -17.25
CA PHE A 118 -7.97 3.37 -15.81
C PHE A 118 -7.16 4.61 -15.41
N VAL A 119 -6.08 4.89 -16.16
CA VAL A 119 -5.16 5.99 -15.86
C VAL A 119 -5.68 7.36 -16.30
N ARG A 120 -6.83 7.40 -16.98
CA ARG A 120 -7.53 8.63 -17.39
C ARG A 120 -8.78 8.92 -16.56
N GLY A 121 -9.11 8.08 -15.59
CA GLY A 121 -10.19 8.32 -14.63
C GLY A 121 -9.72 9.06 -13.38
N ALA A 122 -10.63 9.68 -12.63
CA ALA A 122 -10.32 10.17 -11.29
C ALA A 122 -10.28 8.99 -10.30
N LEU A 123 -9.17 8.84 -9.59
CA LEU A 123 -9.02 7.80 -8.57
C LEU A 123 -9.53 8.33 -7.23
N ARG A 124 -10.56 7.69 -6.68
CA ARG A 124 -10.98 7.94 -5.29
C ARG A 124 -10.34 6.89 -4.41
N TYR A 125 -9.77 7.32 -3.29
CA TYR A 125 -9.16 6.40 -2.33
C TYR A 125 -9.52 6.76 -0.90
N SER A 126 -9.49 5.75 -0.03
CA SER A 126 -9.70 5.89 1.41
C SER A 126 -8.64 5.08 2.13
N ILE A 127 -8.07 5.66 3.17
CA ILE A 127 -7.08 5.00 4.03
C ILE A 127 -7.81 4.56 5.30
N GLU A 128 -7.73 3.29 5.64
CA GLU A 128 -8.27 2.74 6.88
C GLU A 128 -7.48 3.25 8.09
N PRO A 129 -8.10 3.36 9.27
CA PRO A 129 -7.38 3.63 10.50
C PRO A 129 -6.22 2.65 10.69
N THR A 130 -5.02 3.18 10.94
CA THR A 130 -3.84 2.35 11.19
C THR A 130 -4.01 1.61 12.52
N LEU A 131 -3.83 0.30 12.48
CA LEU A 131 -3.83 -0.54 13.67
C LEU A 131 -2.39 -0.77 14.11
N ILE A 132 -2.08 -0.49 15.38
CA ILE A 132 -0.78 -0.80 15.99
C ILE A 132 -1.05 -1.57 17.28
N VAL A 133 -0.47 -2.77 17.37
CA VAL A 133 -0.60 -3.65 18.54
C VAL A 133 0.79 -4.08 18.99
N GLY A 134 1.01 -4.18 20.30
CA GLY A 134 2.27 -4.61 20.90
C GLY A 134 2.87 -3.56 21.81
N ASN A 135 4.13 -3.76 22.19
CA ASN A 135 4.85 -2.92 23.15
C ASN A 135 6.37 -3.01 22.91
N ALA A 136 7.15 -2.29 23.72
CA ALA A 136 8.60 -2.25 23.56
C ALA A 136 9.30 -3.59 23.81
N ASP A 137 8.70 -4.47 24.62
CA ASP A 137 9.30 -5.74 25.04
C ASP A 137 9.09 -6.86 24.03
N GLU A 138 7.93 -6.88 23.36
CA GLU A 138 7.59 -7.89 22.35
C GLU A 138 7.77 -7.38 20.91
N GLY A 139 7.92 -6.07 20.74
CA GLY A 139 7.81 -5.38 19.46
C GLY A 139 6.36 -5.06 19.11
N TRP A 140 6.18 -4.48 17.92
CA TRP A 140 4.88 -4.06 17.42
C TRP A 140 4.52 -4.74 16.11
N VAL A 141 3.22 -4.86 15.89
CA VAL A 141 2.60 -5.14 14.60
C VAL A 141 1.81 -3.92 14.17
N LEU A 142 2.22 -3.31 13.07
CA LEU A 142 1.55 -2.18 12.43
C LEU A 142 0.86 -2.66 11.17
N ARG A 143 -0.45 -2.43 11.04
CA ARG A 143 -1.20 -2.64 9.81
C ARG A 143 -1.76 -1.31 9.31
N ALA A 144 -1.42 -0.98 8.07
CA ALA A 144 -1.99 0.14 7.34
C ALA A 144 -2.62 -0.37 6.04
N ALA A 145 -3.82 0.11 5.71
CA ALA A 145 -4.55 -0.34 4.54
C ALA A 145 -5.19 0.83 3.80
N ILE A 146 -5.32 0.67 2.49
CA ILE A 146 -5.89 1.67 1.58
C ILE A 146 -6.73 0.94 0.53
N GLN A 147 -7.88 1.54 0.21
CA GLN A 147 -8.78 1.08 -0.83
C GLN A 147 -8.98 2.15 -1.88
N ALA A 148 -9.14 1.74 -3.12
CA ALA A 148 -9.26 2.62 -4.27
C ALA A 148 -10.39 2.18 -5.20
N ARG A 149 -11.02 3.18 -5.83
CA ARG A 149 -12.09 3.00 -6.80
C ARG A 149 -12.01 4.03 -7.92
N LEU A 150 -12.56 3.63 -9.06
CA LEU A 150 -12.94 4.54 -10.13
C LEU A 150 -14.47 4.72 -10.13
N ASP A 151 -14.98 5.53 -11.05
CA ASP A 151 -16.42 5.67 -11.26
C ASP A 151 -17.10 4.32 -11.59
N ALA A 152 -16.39 3.42 -12.26
CA ALA A 152 -16.90 2.11 -12.66
C ALA A 152 -17.09 1.12 -11.50
N GLY A 153 -16.34 1.27 -10.40
CA GLY A 153 -16.42 0.35 -9.28
C GLY A 153 -15.14 0.19 -8.46
N ALA A 154 -15.13 -0.87 -7.64
CA ALA A 154 -13.98 -1.29 -6.85
C ALA A 154 -12.79 -1.55 -7.77
N LEU A 155 -11.65 -0.95 -7.47
CA LEU A 155 -10.46 -1.15 -8.27
C LEU A 155 -9.50 -2.10 -7.57
N ILE A 156 -9.03 -1.70 -6.39
CA ILE A 156 -7.94 -2.37 -5.70
C ILE A 156 -7.88 -1.98 -4.22
N THR A 157 -7.40 -2.89 -3.40
CA THR A 157 -7.04 -2.64 -2.00
C THR A 157 -5.61 -3.13 -1.77
N THR A 158 -4.85 -2.33 -1.03
CA THR A 158 -3.48 -2.66 -0.60
C THR A 158 -3.43 -2.59 0.93
N ALA A 159 -2.89 -3.63 1.56
CA ALA A 159 -2.65 -3.67 2.99
C ALA A 159 -1.20 -4.07 3.28
N VAL A 160 -0.54 -3.27 4.10
CA VAL A 160 0.84 -3.50 4.53
C VAL A 160 0.84 -3.77 6.03
N THR A 161 1.36 -4.92 6.41
CA THR A 161 1.58 -5.28 7.81
C THR A 161 3.08 -5.38 8.06
N LEU A 162 3.56 -4.62 9.02
CA LEU A 162 4.95 -4.59 9.45
C LEU A 162 5.05 -5.17 10.86
N LYS A 163 5.96 -6.12 11.05
CA LYS A 163 6.33 -6.62 12.36
C LYS A 163 7.71 -6.09 12.71
N THR A 164 7.84 -5.59 13.92
CA THR A 164 9.09 -5.04 14.43
C THR A 164 9.72 -5.95 15.46
N ARG A 165 11.02 -5.77 15.70
CA ARG A 165 11.68 -6.36 16.86
C ARG A 165 11.29 -5.62 18.14
N SER A 166 11.43 -6.32 19.27
CA SER A 166 11.58 -5.72 20.59
C SER A 166 12.71 -4.68 20.61
N LEU A 167 12.51 -3.58 21.33
CA LEU A 167 13.54 -2.57 21.57
C LEU A 167 14.38 -2.89 22.82
N THR A 168 13.96 -3.84 23.65
CA THR A 168 14.64 -4.25 24.89
C THR A 168 15.44 -5.54 24.74
N ALA A 169 15.31 -6.25 23.62
CA ALA A 169 16.09 -7.45 23.32
C ALA A 169 17.54 -7.09 22.93
N HIS A 170 18.48 -7.32 23.85
CA HIS A 170 19.92 -7.38 23.60
C HIS A 170 20.32 -8.62 22.79
#